data_AF-A0A3L7JE83-F1
#
_entry.id   AF-A0A3L7JE83-F1
#
_cell.length_a   1.000
_cell.length_b   1.000
_cell.length_c   1.000
_cell.angle_alpha   90.00
_cell.angle_beta   90.00
_cell.angle_gamma   90.00
#
_symmetry.space_group_name_H-M   'P 1'
#
loop_
_entity.id
_entity.type
_entity.pdbx_description
1 polymer ?
#
loop_
_entity_poly.entity_id
_entity_poly.type
_entity_poly.pdbx_seq_one_letter_code
_entity_poly.pdbx_strand_id
1 'polypeptide(L)'
;MSRVDQFYDRNTRGTPERRASVFSFRLFYRVHSWACYGMASIDPEGMDEFYSRDLRAAELGAAAWKALHASRYLEYDDAIRAVRDYVKSGPSDRSIQEMKKRAGARSIKILFEGSASVDLVWTEGTIELEPLRHIIGDRWTLFENRETIKFTDTVSDEELGTALLSELEFSRDGSYKGT
;
A
#
# COMPACT_ATOMS: atom_id res chain seq x y z
N MET A 1 -14.32 34.47 5.43
CA MET A 1 -14.86 33.11 5.48
C MET A 1 -13.75 32.20 5.97
N SER A 2 -13.85 31.68 7.19
CA SER A 2 -12.91 30.69 7.72
C SER A 2 -12.97 29.46 6.81
N ARG A 3 -11.83 28.99 6.31
CA ARG A 3 -11.74 27.70 5.62
C ARG A 3 -12.14 26.67 6.67
N VAL A 4 -13.36 26.14 6.56
CA VAL A 4 -13.76 24.95 7.32
C VAL A 4 -12.77 23.89 6.89
N ASP A 5 -11.84 23.59 7.77
CA ASP A 5 -10.87 22.54 7.56
C ASP A 5 -11.65 21.24 7.69
N GLN A 6 -12.16 20.73 6.56
CA GLN A 6 -13.01 19.55 6.46
C GLN A 6 -12.38 18.30 7.11
N PHE A 7 -11.09 18.38 7.44
CA PHE A 7 -10.33 17.36 8.15
C PHE A 7 -10.56 17.34 9.68
N TYR A 8 -11.05 18.43 10.29
CA TYR A 8 -11.32 18.51 11.74
C TYR A 8 -12.81 18.52 12.10
N ASP A 9 -13.72 18.56 11.13
CA ASP A 9 -15.13 18.40 11.40
C ASP A 9 -15.48 16.91 11.55
N ARG A 10 -15.96 16.52 12.73
CA ARG A 10 -16.40 15.15 13.01
C ARG A 10 -17.57 14.73 12.11
N ASN A 11 -18.33 15.68 11.56
CA ASN A 11 -19.48 15.41 10.69
C ASN A 11 -19.10 15.19 9.21
N THR A 12 -17.84 15.42 8.81
CA THR A 12 -17.33 15.16 7.45
C THR A 12 -16.35 14.00 7.39
N ARG A 13 -16.21 13.22 8.47
CA ARG A 13 -15.35 12.04 8.49
C ARG A 13 -15.92 10.97 7.57
N GLY A 14 -15.10 10.50 6.62
CA GLY A 14 -15.42 9.35 5.80
C GLY A 14 -15.55 8.07 6.64
N THR A 15 -16.15 7.04 6.06
CA THR A 15 -16.24 5.72 6.69
C THR A 15 -14.84 5.24 7.12
N PRO A 16 -14.68 4.67 8.32
CA PRO A 16 -13.42 4.07 8.76
C PRO A 16 -12.91 3.07 7.73
N GLU A 17 -11.71 3.33 7.21
CA GLU A 17 -11.03 2.49 6.24
C GLU A 17 -9.75 1.91 6.85
N ARG A 18 -9.39 0.73 6.38
CA ARG A 18 -8.06 0.12 6.57
C ARG A 18 -7.39 0.00 5.23
N ARG A 19 -6.08 0.23 5.19
CA ARG A 19 -5.30 0.10 3.96
C ARG A 19 -4.02 -0.68 4.18
N ALA A 20 -3.66 -1.44 3.16
CA ALA A 20 -2.36 -2.08 3.02
C ALA A 20 -1.85 -1.90 1.60
N SER A 21 -0.56 -2.07 1.38
CA SER A 21 0.00 -2.16 0.04
C SER A 21 0.90 -3.38 -0.10
N VAL A 22 0.76 -4.05 -1.24
CA VAL A 22 1.64 -5.12 -1.68
C VAL A 22 2.48 -4.59 -2.83
N PHE A 23 3.79 -4.47 -2.59
CA PHE A 23 4.77 -4.15 -3.60
C PHE A 23 5.46 -5.42 -4.07
N SER A 24 5.58 -5.54 -5.38
CA SER A 24 6.30 -6.60 -6.06
C SER A 24 7.58 -6.04 -6.65
N PHE A 25 8.73 -6.42 -6.09
CA PHE A 25 10.03 -6.18 -6.68
C PHE A 25 10.57 -7.45 -7.34
N ARG A 26 11.65 -7.32 -8.12
CA ARG A 26 12.26 -8.44 -8.84
C ARG A 26 12.65 -9.62 -7.93
N LEU A 27 13.12 -9.34 -6.71
CA LEU A 27 13.66 -10.35 -5.79
C LEU A 27 12.82 -10.60 -4.54
N PHE A 28 11.82 -9.77 -4.26
CA PHE A 28 11.03 -9.86 -3.04
C PHE A 28 9.68 -9.17 -3.18
N TYR A 29 8.76 -9.47 -2.26
CA TYR A 29 7.61 -8.63 -1.98
C TYR A 29 7.90 -7.75 -0.76
N ARG A 30 7.33 -6.55 -0.73
CA ARG A 30 7.18 -5.75 0.49
C ARG A 30 5.69 -5.60 0.75
N VAL A 31 5.24 -5.97 1.93
CA VAL A 31 3.83 -5.85 2.33
C VAL A 31 3.79 -5.00 3.58
N HIS A 32 3.01 -3.92 3.55
CA HIS A 32 2.92 -3.02 4.68
C HIS A 32 1.51 -2.47 4.88
N SER A 33 1.23 -2.05 6.12
CA SER A 33 -0.02 -1.43 6.52
C SER A 33 0.09 0.09 6.60
N TRP A 34 -1.03 0.77 6.45
CA TRP A 34 -1.12 2.22 6.56
C TRP A 34 -1.85 2.66 7.82
N ALA A 35 -1.53 3.87 8.28
CA ALA A 35 -2.38 4.64 9.18
C ALA A 35 -3.32 5.51 8.33
N CYS A 36 -4.62 5.41 8.61
CA CYS A 36 -5.68 6.08 7.85
C CYS A 36 -6.38 7.16 8.70
N TYR A 37 -6.48 8.39 8.20
CA TYR A 37 -7.16 9.51 8.88
C TYR A 37 -7.61 10.60 7.90
N GLY A 38 -8.31 10.20 6.83
CA GLY A 38 -8.59 11.05 5.66
C GLY A 38 -7.43 11.15 4.66
N MET A 39 -6.31 10.52 5.00
CA MET A 39 -5.17 10.19 4.15
C MET A 39 -4.59 8.85 4.62
N ALA A 40 -3.82 8.18 3.77
CA ALA A 40 -3.00 7.04 4.14
C ALA A 40 -1.54 7.50 4.32
N SER A 41 -0.89 7.13 5.41
CA SER A 41 0.51 7.46 5.69
C SER A 41 1.24 6.29 6.35
N ILE A 42 2.55 6.15 6.09
CA ILE A 42 3.34 5.04 6.64
C ILE A 42 3.18 5.06 8.15
N ASP A 43 2.73 3.94 8.70
CA ASP A 43 2.45 3.79 10.12
C ASP A 43 3.71 3.34 10.88
N PRO A 44 4.24 4.12 11.84
CA PRO A 44 5.35 3.67 12.68
C PRO A 44 5.04 2.44 13.55
N GLU A 45 3.76 2.19 13.83
CA GLU A 45 3.29 1.04 14.63
C GLU A 45 2.62 -0.03 13.75
N GLY A 46 2.65 0.17 12.43
CA GLY A 46 2.09 -0.76 11.46
C GLY A 46 3.03 -1.93 11.14
N MET A 47 2.54 -2.80 10.27
CA MET A 47 3.34 -3.85 9.65
C MET A 47 4.13 -3.28 8.47
N ASP A 48 5.41 -3.66 8.34
CA ASP A 48 6.23 -3.44 7.14
C ASP A 48 7.22 -4.61 7.01
N GLU A 49 6.84 -5.61 6.20
CA GLU A 49 7.55 -6.88 6.11
C GLU A 49 8.00 -7.18 4.69
N PHE A 50 9.14 -7.87 4.58
CA PHE A 50 9.71 -8.33 3.32
C PHE A 50 9.54 -9.84 3.21
N TYR A 51 9.02 -10.27 2.07
CA TYR A 51 8.79 -11.68 1.76
C TYR A 51 9.57 -12.10 0.53
N SER A 52 9.91 -13.38 0.44
CA SER A 52 10.58 -13.95 -0.74
C SER A 52 9.66 -13.92 -1.96
N ARG A 53 10.23 -13.89 -3.16
CA ARG A 53 9.46 -13.80 -4.42
C ARG A 53 8.70 -15.08 -4.77
N ASP A 54 9.05 -16.19 -4.15
CA ASP A 54 8.47 -17.52 -4.34
C ASP A 54 7.23 -17.81 -3.47
N LEU A 55 6.68 -16.79 -2.78
CA LEU A 55 5.40 -16.95 -2.08
C LEU A 55 4.33 -17.49 -3.03
N ARG A 56 3.61 -18.51 -2.55
CA ARG A 56 2.40 -19.01 -3.19
C ARG A 56 1.25 -18.03 -2.98
N ALA A 57 0.18 -18.17 -3.77
CA ALA A 57 -1.00 -17.32 -3.69
C ALA A 57 -1.55 -17.23 -2.26
N ALA A 58 -1.91 -18.34 -1.62
CA ALA A 58 -2.36 -18.34 -0.21
C ALA A 58 -1.42 -17.61 0.75
N GLU A 59 -0.10 -17.74 0.59
CA GLU A 59 0.86 -17.09 1.49
C GLU A 59 0.88 -15.57 1.27
N LEU A 60 0.77 -15.12 0.02
CA LEU A 60 0.65 -13.70 -0.30
C LEU A 60 -0.68 -13.11 0.19
N GLY A 61 -1.78 -13.85 0.04
CA GLY A 61 -3.09 -13.45 0.56
C GLY A 61 -3.11 -13.35 2.08
N ALA A 62 -2.54 -14.33 2.79
CA ALA A 62 -2.40 -14.30 4.24
C ALA A 62 -1.54 -13.10 4.72
N ALA A 63 -0.45 -12.80 4.01
CA ALA A 63 0.38 -11.63 4.30
C ALA A 63 -0.38 -10.31 4.08
N ALA A 64 -1.19 -10.22 3.02
CA ALA A 64 -2.03 -9.06 2.75
C ALA A 64 -3.11 -8.86 3.83
N TRP A 65 -3.76 -9.95 4.26
CA TRP A 65 -4.71 -9.93 5.38
C TRP A 65 -4.06 -9.46 6.67
N LYS A 66 -2.90 -10.02 7.01
CA LYS A 66 -2.12 -9.60 8.19
C LYS A 66 -1.85 -8.10 8.16
N ALA A 67 -1.47 -7.55 7.01
CA ALA A 67 -1.23 -6.12 6.85
C ALA A 67 -2.53 -5.29 6.95
N LEU A 68 -3.62 -5.73 6.34
CA LEU A 68 -4.93 -5.06 6.49
C LEU A 68 -5.38 -5.02 7.96
N HIS A 69 -5.19 -6.11 8.70
CA HIS A 69 -5.51 -6.16 10.13
C HIS A 69 -4.58 -5.31 11.00
N ALA A 70 -3.33 -5.10 10.57
CA ALA A 70 -2.38 -4.21 11.23
C ALA A 70 -2.64 -2.72 10.91
N SER A 71 -3.44 -2.41 9.89
CA SER A 71 -3.79 -1.03 9.54
C SER A 71 -4.65 -0.39 10.63
N ARG A 72 -4.34 0.87 10.93
CA ARG A 72 -5.02 1.64 11.99
C ARG A 72 -5.78 2.80 11.38
N TYR A 73 -7.08 2.86 11.65
CA TYR A 73 -7.86 4.09 11.45
C TYR A 73 -7.68 4.98 12.69
N LEU A 74 -7.17 6.19 12.50
CA LEU A 74 -6.83 7.11 13.58
C LEU A 74 -7.86 8.24 13.67
N GLU A 75 -8.49 8.36 14.83
CA GLU A 75 -9.50 9.38 15.08
C GLU A 75 -9.00 10.55 15.95
N TYR A 76 -7.87 10.35 16.63
CA TYR A 76 -7.33 11.27 17.64
C TYR A 76 -6.14 12.06 17.10
N ASP A 77 -6.15 13.37 17.36
CA ASP A 77 -5.18 14.32 16.81
C ASP A 77 -3.73 14.06 17.25
N ASP A 78 -3.53 13.51 18.44
CA ASP A 78 -2.22 13.15 18.98
C ASP A 78 -1.60 11.97 18.22
N ALA A 79 -2.38 10.90 17.99
CA ALA A 79 -1.97 9.77 17.16
C ALA A 79 -1.68 10.21 15.72
N ILE A 80 -2.56 11.04 15.14
CA ILE A 80 -2.35 11.62 13.80
C ILE A 80 -1.06 12.44 13.74
N ARG A 81 -0.80 13.26 14.77
CA ARG A 81 0.43 14.07 14.86
C ARG A 81 1.67 13.18 14.92
N ALA A 82 1.64 12.11 15.72
CA ALA A 82 2.75 11.17 15.83
C ALA A 82 3.09 10.53 14.47
N VAL A 83 2.09 10.10 13.69
CA VAL A 83 2.30 9.59 12.33
C VAL A 83 2.89 10.66 11.41
N ARG A 84 2.36 11.89 11.43
CA ARG A 84 2.87 12.99 10.60
C ARG A 84 4.33 13.34 10.94
N ASP A 85 4.68 13.36 12.21
CA ASP A 85 6.04 13.66 12.64
C ASP A 85 6.99 12.50 12.32
N TYR A 86 6.52 11.26 12.40
CA TYR A 86 7.25 10.11 11.88
C TYR A 86 7.52 10.23 10.38
N VAL A 87 6.53 10.55 9.55
CA VAL A 87 6.72 10.73 8.10
C VAL A 87 7.74 11.84 7.80
N LYS A 88 7.70 12.97 8.52
CA LYS A 88 8.70 14.06 8.37
C LYS A 88 10.12 13.62 8.73
N SER A 89 10.28 12.60 9.57
CA SER A 89 11.60 12.05 9.93
C SER A 89 12.29 11.26 8.80
N GLY A 90 11.64 11.09 7.64
CA GLY A 90 12.20 10.41 6.47
C GLY A 90 12.26 8.87 6.54
N PRO A 91 11.21 8.16 7.03
CA PRO A 91 11.21 6.70 7.05
C PRO A 91 11.19 6.09 5.64
N SER A 92 10.66 6.82 4.65
CA SER A 92 10.68 6.42 3.24
C SER A 92 12.10 6.27 2.71
N ASP A 93 13.00 7.20 3.02
CA ASP A 93 14.41 7.13 2.58
C ASP A 93 15.11 5.90 3.14
N ARG A 94 14.89 5.62 4.44
CA ARG A 94 15.43 4.43 5.10
C ARG A 94 14.88 3.15 4.46
N SER A 95 13.58 3.12 4.18
CA SER A 95 12.91 2.00 3.50
C SER A 95 13.47 1.78 2.09
N ILE A 96 13.70 2.86 1.33
CA ILE A 96 14.30 2.79 -0.01
C ILE A 96 15.73 2.23 0.05
N GLN A 97 16.55 2.64 1.02
CA GLN A 97 17.91 2.08 1.15
C GLN A 97 17.89 0.58 1.49
N GLU A 98 17.00 0.14 2.38
CA GLU A 98 16.86 -1.27 2.70
C GLU A 98 16.35 -2.07 1.48
N MET A 99 15.36 -1.55 0.75
CA MET A 99 14.87 -2.14 -0.50
C MET A 99 15.98 -2.25 -1.55
N LYS A 100 16.80 -1.20 -1.73
CA LYS A 100 17.96 -1.23 -2.63
C LYS A 100 18.96 -2.30 -2.22
N LYS A 101 19.27 -2.40 -0.93
CA LYS A 101 20.20 -3.41 -0.38
C LYS A 101 19.68 -4.83 -0.66
N ARG A 102 18.40 -5.10 -0.39
CA ARG A 102 17.76 -6.40 -0.67
C ARG A 102 17.71 -6.74 -2.15
N ALA A 103 17.47 -5.73 -3.01
CA ALA A 103 17.43 -5.92 -4.45
C ALA A 103 18.83 -6.03 -5.09
N GLY A 104 19.90 -5.73 -4.36
CA GLY A 104 21.22 -5.49 -4.95
C GLY A 104 21.26 -4.29 -5.91
N ALA A 105 20.31 -3.36 -5.78
CA ALA A 105 20.12 -2.24 -6.70
C ALA A 105 21.01 -1.05 -6.34
N ARG A 106 21.78 -0.56 -7.30
CA ARG A 106 22.68 0.60 -7.09
C ARG A 106 21.94 1.95 -7.15
N SER A 107 20.80 2.01 -7.84
CA SER A 107 20.00 3.23 -8.02
C SER A 107 18.51 2.96 -7.76
N ILE A 108 17.74 4.03 -7.52
CA ILE A 108 16.28 3.97 -7.39
C ILE A 108 15.66 3.48 -8.71
N LYS A 109 16.19 3.93 -9.86
CA LYS A 109 15.75 3.44 -11.18
C LYS A 109 15.83 1.92 -11.26
N ILE A 110 16.97 1.33 -10.90
CA ILE A 110 17.17 -0.14 -10.93
C ILE A 110 16.28 -0.85 -9.90
N LEU A 111 16.02 -0.24 -8.73
CA LEU A 111 15.14 -0.84 -7.73
C LEU A 111 13.70 -0.99 -8.26
N PHE A 112 13.17 0.06 -8.89
CA PHE A 112 11.77 0.09 -9.33
C PHE A 112 11.56 -0.40 -10.77
N GLU A 113 12.62 -0.73 -11.51
CA GLU A 113 12.53 -1.34 -12.83
C GLU A 113 11.79 -2.69 -12.77
N GLY A 114 10.65 -2.78 -13.46
CA GLY A 114 9.77 -3.96 -13.45
C GLY A 114 9.04 -4.19 -12.12
N SER A 115 9.04 -3.20 -11.22
CA SER A 115 8.24 -3.26 -10.00
C SER A 115 6.75 -3.06 -10.27
N ALA A 116 5.93 -3.50 -9.33
CA ALA A 116 4.48 -3.33 -9.36
C ALA A 116 3.95 -3.08 -7.95
N SER A 117 2.78 -2.47 -7.85
CA SER A 117 2.12 -2.21 -6.57
C SER A 117 0.62 -2.35 -6.70
N VAL A 118 0.01 -2.90 -5.66
CA VAL A 118 -1.45 -2.96 -5.48
C VAL A 118 -1.75 -2.47 -4.07
N ASP A 119 -2.63 -1.49 -3.96
CA ASP A 119 -3.21 -1.06 -2.70
C ASP A 119 -4.46 -1.91 -2.42
N LEU A 120 -4.62 -2.28 -1.16
CA LEU A 120 -5.81 -2.92 -0.64
C LEU A 120 -6.55 -1.90 0.22
N VAL A 121 -7.82 -1.67 -0.07
CA VAL A 121 -8.70 -0.78 0.70
C VAL A 121 -9.83 -1.61 1.29
N TRP A 122 -9.93 -1.64 2.62
CA TRP A 122 -10.99 -2.35 3.33
C TRP A 122 -11.92 -1.37 4.04
N THR A 123 -13.17 -1.33 3.58
CA THR A 123 -14.22 -0.44 4.08
C THR A 123 -15.54 -1.21 4.12
N GLU A 124 -16.28 -1.13 5.23
CA GLU A 124 -17.63 -1.73 5.37
C GLU A 124 -17.74 -3.19 4.89
N GLY A 125 -16.76 -4.03 5.23
CA GLY A 125 -16.78 -5.45 4.86
C GLY A 125 -16.46 -5.74 3.38
N THR A 126 -16.06 -4.72 2.62
CA THR A 126 -15.60 -4.86 1.23
C THR A 126 -14.11 -4.57 1.13
N ILE A 127 -13.38 -5.46 0.47
CA ILE A 127 -11.95 -5.29 0.15
C ILE A 127 -11.84 -4.99 -1.33
N GLU A 128 -11.24 -3.85 -1.65
CA GLU A 128 -10.98 -3.40 -3.01
C GLU A 128 -9.49 -3.49 -3.31
N LEU A 129 -9.15 -4.03 -4.50
CA LEU A 129 -7.78 -4.07 -5.01
C LEU A 129 -7.56 -2.97 -6.05
N GLU A 130 -6.68 -2.04 -5.72
CA GLU A 130 -6.33 -0.88 -6.51
C GLU A 130 -4.89 -1.03 -7.06
N PRO A 131 -4.68 -1.57 -8.27
CA PRO A 131 -3.36 -1.61 -8.86
C PRO A 131 -2.88 -0.20 -9.15
N LEU A 132 -1.59 0.04 -8.93
CA LEU A 132 -0.98 1.33 -9.16
C LEU A 132 -0.05 1.30 -10.36
N ARG A 133 -0.04 2.40 -11.10
CA ARG A 133 0.90 2.67 -12.18
C ARG A 133 2.15 3.35 -11.63
N HIS A 134 3.32 2.77 -11.90
CA HIS A 134 4.59 3.42 -11.59
C HIS A 134 4.83 4.61 -12.53
N ILE A 135 5.19 5.76 -11.94
CA ILE A 135 5.45 6.99 -12.71
C ILE A 135 6.95 7.26 -12.80
N ILE A 136 7.59 7.53 -11.65
CA ILE A 136 9.03 7.82 -11.60
C ILE A 136 9.51 7.73 -10.15
N GLY A 137 10.73 7.22 -9.94
CA GLY A 137 11.31 7.13 -8.61
C GLY A 137 10.48 6.21 -7.72
N ASP A 138 10.01 6.72 -6.59
CA ASP A 138 9.11 6.05 -5.66
C ASP A 138 7.63 6.46 -5.83
N ARG A 139 7.29 7.20 -6.89
CA ARG A 139 5.94 7.72 -7.13
C ARG A 139 5.07 6.78 -7.94
N TRP A 140 3.84 6.61 -7.47
CA TRP A 140 2.81 5.75 -8.03
C TRP A 140 1.49 6.53 -8.15
N THR A 141 0.62 6.11 -9.06
CA THR A 141 -0.72 6.68 -9.21
C THR A 141 -1.73 5.60 -9.55
N LEU A 142 -3.00 5.82 -9.21
CA LEU A 142 -4.09 4.98 -9.67
C LEU A 142 -4.22 4.95 -11.20
N PHE A 143 -4.71 3.84 -11.74
CA PHE A 143 -5.20 3.80 -13.11
C PHE A 143 -6.55 4.53 -13.20
N GLU A 144 -6.66 5.49 -14.10
CA GLU A 144 -7.90 6.24 -14.31
C GLU A 144 -8.96 5.36 -14.98
N ASN A 145 -10.23 5.49 -14.54
CA ASN A 145 -11.41 4.84 -15.13
C ASN A 145 -11.36 3.30 -15.20
N ARG A 146 -10.64 2.66 -14.27
CA ARG A 146 -10.59 1.20 -14.18
C ARG A 146 -11.55 0.69 -13.12
N GLU A 147 -12.29 -0.37 -13.46
CA GLU A 147 -13.02 -1.17 -12.48
C GLU A 147 -12.04 -2.03 -11.67
N THR A 148 -12.17 -1.97 -10.35
CA THR A 148 -11.33 -2.67 -9.38
C THR A 148 -11.96 -4.01 -9.00
N ILE A 149 -11.12 -4.97 -8.61
CA ILE A 149 -11.61 -6.24 -8.07
C ILE A 149 -12.08 -5.98 -6.63
N LYS A 150 -13.28 -6.46 -6.31
CA LYS A 150 -13.88 -6.31 -4.98
C LYS A 150 -14.24 -7.67 -4.40
N PHE A 151 -13.93 -7.84 -3.13
CA PHE A 151 -14.23 -9.03 -2.35
C PHE A 151 -15.04 -8.67 -1.11
N THR A 152 -15.78 -9.64 -0.59
CA THR A 152 -16.24 -9.57 0.81
C THR A 152 -15.06 -9.80 1.74
N ASP A 153 -15.18 -9.37 2.99
CA ASP A 153 -14.18 -9.59 4.05
C ASP A 153 -14.06 -11.05 4.52
N THR A 154 -14.69 -11.97 3.81
CA THR A 154 -14.65 -13.42 4.01
C THR A 154 -13.89 -14.16 2.91
N VAL A 155 -13.31 -13.44 1.94
CA VAL A 155 -12.50 -14.04 0.87
C VAL A 155 -11.35 -14.87 1.44
N SER A 156 -11.12 -16.04 0.85
CA SER A 156 -10.02 -16.91 1.28
C SER A 156 -8.65 -16.32 0.93
N ASP A 157 -7.62 -16.72 1.70
CA ASP A 157 -6.24 -16.32 1.43
C ASP A 157 -5.80 -16.67 -0.01
N GLU A 158 -6.20 -17.84 -0.51
CA GLU A 158 -5.83 -18.31 -1.86
C GLU A 158 -6.49 -17.45 -2.95
N GLU A 159 -7.78 -17.11 -2.80
CA GLU A 159 -8.50 -16.26 -3.76
C GLU A 159 -7.95 -14.84 -3.75
N LEU A 160 -7.75 -14.24 -2.57
CA LEU A 160 -7.16 -12.91 -2.43
C LEU A 160 -5.75 -12.88 -3.02
N GLY A 161 -4.93 -13.88 -2.71
CA GLY A 161 -3.57 -14.01 -3.23
C GLY A 161 -3.51 -14.18 -4.74
N THR A 162 -4.40 -14.98 -5.32
CA THR A 162 -4.50 -15.17 -6.77
C THR A 162 -4.85 -13.86 -7.46
N ALA A 163 -5.83 -13.13 -6.92
CA ALA A 163 -6.20 -11.82 -7.45
C ALA A 163 -5.06 -10.80 -7.31
N LEU A 164 -4.36 -10.77 -6.17
CA LEU A 164 -3.19 -9.91 -5.99
C LEU A 164 -2.10 -10.19 -7.02
N LEU A 165 -1.80 -11.45 -7.32
CA LEU A 165 -0.81 -11.80 -8.34
C LEU A 165 -1.22 -11.25 -9.72
N SER A 166 -2.49 -11.40 -10.09
CA SER A 166 -3.05 -10.84 -11.33
C SER A 166 -2.97 -9.31 -11.38
N GLU A 167 -3.37 -8.63 -10.30
CA GLU A 167 -3.34 -7.17 -10.23
C GLU A 167 -1.90 -6.60 -10.21
N LEU A 168 -0.95 -7.33 -9.62
CA LEU A 168 0.47 -7.00 -9.67
C LEU A 168 1.06 -7.19 -11.06
N GLU A 169 0.57 -8.16 -11.84
CA GLU A 169 0.93 -8.31 -13.24
C GLU A 169 0.41 -7.13 -14.07
N PHE A 170 -0.87 -6.80 -13.91
CA PHE A 170 -1.46 -5.63 -14.55
C PHE A 170 -0.73 -4.33 -14.22
N SER A 171 -0.44 -4.09 -12.94
CA SER A 171 0.33 -2.93 -12.47
C SER A 171 1.69 -2.84 -13.15
N ARG A 172 2.39 -3.97 -13.30
CA ARG A 172 3.71 -4.03 -13.96
C ARG A 172 3.64 -3.66 -15.43
N ASP A 173 2.66 -4.20 -16.14
CA ASP A 173 2.52 -4.00 -17.59
C ASP A 173 2.02 -2.61 -17.94
N GLY A 174 1.16 -2.04 -17.11
CA GLY A 174 0.66 -0.67 -17.24
C GLY A 174 1.64 0.41 -16.74
N SER A 175 2.75 0.01 -16.12
CA SER A 175 3.79 0.93 -15.65
C SER A 175 4.69 1.41 -16.78
N TYR A 176 5.12 2.67 -16.70
CA TYR A 176 5.89 3.31 -17.77
C TYR A 176 7.25 2.63 -17.97
N LYS A 177 7.46 1.99 -19.12
CA LYS A 177 8.79 1.57 -19.59
C LYS A 177 9.53 2.81 -20.07
N GLY A 178 10.17 3.53 -19.15
CA GLY A 178 11.03 4.65 -19.51
C GLY A 178 12.14 4.19 -20.44
N THR A 179 12.01 4.52 -21.73
CA THR A 179 13.08 4.53 -22.73
C THR A 179 14.25 5.37 -22.26
#